data_AF-A0A7C5XM48-F1
#
_entry.id   AF-A0A7C5XM48-F1
#
_cell.length_a   1.000
_cell.length_b   1.000
_cell.length_c   1.000
_cell.angle_alpha   90.00
_cell.angle_beta   90.00
_cell.angle_gamma   90.00
#
_symmetry.space_group_name_H-M   'P 1'
#
loop_
_entity.id
_entity.type
_entity.pdbx_description
1 polymer ?
#
loop_
_entity_poly.entity_id
_entity_poly.type
_entity_poly.pdbx_seq_one_letter_code
_entity_poly.pdbx_strand_id
1 'polypeptide(L)'
;MVLNLKEWGLEFIKRLDSVANITSEYIVKSDEDTDDKYGYIPFKRPIDIYIKYGLIVLDKPPGPTSHEVVAWIKKMFNINRAGHGGTLEPKSF
;
A
#
# COMPACT_ATOMS: atom_id res chain seq x y z
N MET A 1 16.42 -21.12 -6.76
CA MET A 1 16.18 -20.47 -8.06
C MET A 1 15.87 -19.01 -7.82
N VAL A 2 16.31 -18.11 -8.70
CA VAL A 2 15.93 -16.70 -8.65
C VAL A 2 14.59 -16.56 -9.36
N LEU A 3 13.59 -15.99 -8.69
CA LEU A 3 12.26 -15.79 -9.27
C LEU A 3 12.31 -14.74 -10.39
N ASN A 4 11.55 -14.96 -11.45
CA ASN A 4 11.30 -13.96 -12.50
C ASN A 4 10.27 -12.90 -12.05
N LEU A 5 9.98 -11.90 -12.89
CA LEU A 5 9.14 -10.77 -12.49
C LEU A 5 7.68 -11.18 -12.25
N LYS A 6 7.10 -12.01 -13.13
CA LYS A 6 5.74 -12.55 -12.93
C LYS A 6 5.61 -13.34 -11.63
N GLU A 7 6.61 -14.14 -11.27
CA GLU A 7 6.63 -14.95 -10.05
C GLU A 7 6.68 -14.06 -8.81
N TRP A 8 7.56 -13.05 -8.80
CA TRP A 8 7.59 -12.05 -7.74
C TRP A 8 6.25 -11.31 -7.57
N GLY A 9 5.59 -11.00 -8.69
CA GLY A 9 4.26 -10.39 -8.68
C GLY A 9 3.21 -11.31 -8.05
N LEU A 10 3.16 -12.57 -8.46
CA LEU A 10 2.21 -13.55 -7.92
C LEU A 10 2.46 -13.85 -6.44
N GLU A 11 3.71 -13.98 -6.01
CA GLU A 11 4.07 -14.15 -4.60
C GLU A 11 3.61 -12.97 -3.75
N PHE A 12 3.76 -11.73 -4.25
CA PHE A 12 3.27 -10.55 -3.56
C PHE A 12 1.76 -10.63 -3.33
N ILE A 13 0.98 -10.99 -4.36
CA ILE A 13 -0.47 -11.11 -4.24
C ILE A 13 -0.86 -12.22 -3.26
N LYS A 14 -0.25 -13.42 -3.37
CA LYS A 14 -0.51 -14.54 -2.44
C LYS A 14 -0.17 -14.18 -0.99
N ARG A 15 0.86 -13.36 -0.77
CA ARG A 15 1.20 -12.84 0.56
C ARG A 15 0.11 -11.92 1.10
N LEU A 16 -0.52 -11.09 0.27
CA LEU A 16 -1.64 -10.25 0.70
C LEU A 16 -2.82 -11.11 1.17
N ASP A 17 -3.17 -12.15 0.43
CA ASP A 17 -4.22 -13.10 0.82
C ASP A 17 -3.93 -13.76 2.16
N SER A 18 -2.68 -14.22 2.36
CA SER A 18 -2.25 -14.80 3.62
C SER A 18 -2.39 -13.82 4.80
N VAL A 19 -1.98 -12.56 4.63
CA VAL A 19 -2.13 -11.52 5.67
C VAL A 19 -3.61 -11.23 5.95
N ALA A 20 -4.44 -11.22 4.90
CA ALA A 20 -5.88 -11.01 5.02
C ALA A 20 -6.65 -12.24 5.52
N ASN A 21 -5.97 -13.38 5.71
CA ASN A 21 -6.58 -14.68 6.01
C ASN A 21 -7.65 -15.07 4.98
N ILE A 22 -7.38 -14.81 3.70
CA ILE A 22 -8.21 -15.13 2.55
C ILE A 22 -7.57 -16.31 1.81
N THR A 23 -8.38 -17.26 1.35
CA THR A 23 -7.93 -18.31 0.43
C THR A 23 -8.55 -18.03 -0.94
N SER A 24 -7.71 -17.66 -1.90
CA SER A 24 -8.13 -17.40 -3.28
C SER A 24 -7.53 -18.45 -4.22
N GLU A 25 -8.33 -18.86 -5.20
CA GLU A 25 -7.85 -19.66 -6.33
C GLU A 25 -7.40 -18.74 -7.46
N TYR A 26 -6.14 -18.86 -7.90
CA TYR A 26 -5.59 -18.11 -9.01
C TYR A 26 -5.50 -18.99 -10.26
N ILE A 27 -6.30 -18.67 -11.27
CA ILE A 27 -6.28 -19.36 -12.56
C ILE A 27 -5.36 -18.59 -13.52
N VAL A 28 -4.27 -19.23 -13.94
CA VAL A 28 -3.33 -18.66 -14.92
C VAL A 28 -3.91 -18.88 -16.32
N LYS A 29 -4.30 -17.78 -16.98
CA LYS A 29 -4.85 -17.83 -18.35
C LYS A 29 -3.77 -17.95 -19.42
N SER A 30 -2.67 -17.22 -19.26
CA SER A 30 -1.48 -17.31 -20.11
C SER A 30 -0.22 -17.20 -19.26
N ASP A 31 0.82 -17.94 -19.65
CA ASP A 31 2.11 -17.93 -18.96
C ASP A 31 3.06 -16.95 -19.64
N GLU A 32 2.94 -15.68 -19.28
CA GLU A 32 3.71 -14.58 -19.86
C GLU A 32 4.48 -13.83 -18.78
N ASP A 33 5.67 -13.35 -19.13
CA ASP A 33 6.46 -12.49 -18.26
C ASP A 33 6.31 -11.01 -18.66
N THR A 34 6.88 -10.10 -17.86
CA THR A 34 6.88 -8.66 -18.12
C THR A 34 8.30 -8.11 -18.23
N ASP A 35 8.46 -6.98 -18.91
CA ASP A 35 9.75 -6.28 -19.04
C ASP A 35 10.01 -5.39 -17.81
N ASP A 36 11.23 -5.46 -17.28
CA ASP A 36 11.68 -4.73 -16.08
C ASP A 36 11.83 -3.22 -16.29
N LYS A 37 11.83 -2.77 -17.55
CA LYS A 37 11.81 -1.35 -17.92
C LYS A 37 10.52 -0.64 -17.50
N TYR A 38 9.45 -1.37 -17.22
CA TYR A 38 8.13 -0.79 -16.93
C TYR A 38 7.69 -1.10 -15.50
N GLY A 39 7.63 -0.06 -14.68
CA GLY A 39 7.12 -0.15 -13.31
C GLY A 39 8.13 -0.78 -12.34
N TYR A 40 7.62 -1.30 -11.22
CA TYR A 40 8.44 -1.86 -10.14
C TYR A 40 7.67 -2.96 -9.42
N ILE A 41 8.41 -3.98 -8.96
CA ILE A 41 7.89 -4.91 -7.95
C ILE A 41 7.48 -4.09 -6.71
N PRO A 42 6.28 -4.27 -6.14
CA PRO A 42 5.72 -3.35 -5.14
C PRO A 42 6.62 -3.01 -3.95
N PHE A 43 7.34 -3.99 -3.41
CA PHE A 43 8.26 -3.82 -2.28
C PHE A 43 9.70 -3.45 -2.67
N LYS A 44 9.96 -3.27 -3.97
CA LYS A 44 11.26 -2.80 -4.51
C LYS A 44 11.14 -1.41 -5.17
N ARG A 45 10.02 -0.71 -4.98
CA ARG A 45 9.84 0.67 -5.49
C ARG A 45 10.89 1.60 -4.85
N PRO A 46 11.46 2.53 -5.63
CA PRO A 46 12.18 3.68 -5.07
C PRO A 46 11.31 4.41 -4.04
N ILE A 47 11.94 5.03 -3.04
CA ILE A 47 11.24 5.57 -1.86
C ILE A 47 10.20 6.65 -2.21
N ASP A 48 10.49 7.49 -3.20
CA ASP A 48 9.58 8.53 -3.70
C ASP A 48 8.32 7.92 -4.33
N ILE A 49 8.48 6.83 -5.09
CA ILE A 49 7.37 6.05 -5.66
C ILE A 49 6.61 5.32 -4.56
N TYR A 50 7.30 4.79 -3.55
CA TYR A 50 6.69 4.11 -2.41
C TYR A 50 5.78 5.07 -1.62
N ILE A 51 6.23 6.29 -1.36
CA ILE A 51 5.43 7.34 -0.68
C ILE A 51 4.25 7.75 -1.55
N LYS A 52 4.47 7.98 -2.86
CA LYS A 52 3.43 8.43 -3.80
C LYS A 52 2.27 7.45 -3.92
N TYR A 53 2.54 6.14 -3.85
CA TYR A 53 1.55 5.06 -3.95
C TYR A 53 1.38 4.29 -2.63
N GLY A 54 1.67 4.94 -1.50
CA GLY A 54 1.68 4.34 -0.18
C GLY A 54 0.32 4.34 0.51
N LEU A 55 0.19 3.49 1.53
CA LEU A 55 -0.91 3.45 2.48
C LEU A 55 -0.32 3.44 3.89
N ILE A 56 -0.87 4.25 4.79
CA ILE A 56 -0.50 4.26 6.20
C ILE A 56 -1.69 3.74 7.01
N VAL A 57 -1.51 2.61 7.68
CA VAL A 57 -2.46 2.12 8.69
C VAL A 57 -2.17 2.88 9.97
N LEU A 58 -2.86 4.01 10.14
CA LEU A 58 -2.62 4.92 11.24
C LEU A 58 -3.51 4.59 12.44
N ASP A 59 -2.91 4.43 13.61
CA ASP A 59 -3.62 4.50 14.89
C ASP A 59 -3.87 5.97 15.25
N LYS A 60 -5.11 6.44 15.06
CA LYS A 60 -5.46 7.85 15.22
C LYS A 60 -5.54 8.20 16.72
N PRO A 61 -4.76 9.18 17.24
CA PRO A 61 -4.88 9.58 18.64
C PRO A 61 -6.26 10.22 18.92
N PRO A 62 -6.74 10.17 20.18
CA PRO A 62 -7.92 10.93 20.60
C PRO A 62 -7.59 12.43 20.66
N GLY A 63 -8.59 13.30 20.51
CA GLY A 63 -8.39 14.76 20.40
C GLY A 63 -8.60 15.31 18.98
N PRO A 64 -7.69 15.08 18.00
CA PRO A 64 -7.80 15.70 16.68
C PRO A 64 -8.85 15.02 15.79
N THR A 65 -9.39 15.79 14.86
CA THR A 65 -10.20 15.29 13.74
C THR A 65 -9.36 14.47 12.77
N SER A 66 -10.03 13.61 11.99
CA SER A 66 -9.36 12.83 10.93
C SER A 66 -8.71 13.74 9.86
N HIS A 67 -9.30 14.91 9.59
CA HIS A 67 -8.75 15.90 8.65
C HIS A 67 -7.46 16.57 9.16
N GLU A 68 -7.40 16.91 10.45
CA GLU A 68 -6.20 17.48 11.06
C GLU A 68 -5.03 16.49 11.03
N VAL A 69 -5.30 15.22 11.35
CA VAL A 69 -4.31 14.16 11.29
C VAL A 69 -3.78 13.97 9.87
N VAL A 70 -4.66 13.97 8.85
CA VAL A 70 -4.22 13.96 7.44
C VAL A 70 -3.36 15.18 7.11
N ALA A 71 -3.70 16.37 7.61
CA ALA A 71 -2.90 17.58 7.40
C ALA A 71 -1.50 17.47 8.03
N TRP A 72 -1.38 16.84 9.21
CA TRP A 72 -0.08 16.57 9.83
C TRP A 72 0.76 15.61 8.99
N ILE A 73 0.18 14.51 8.51
CA ILE A 73 0.88 13.55 7.63
C ILE A 73 1.36 14.26 6.36
N LYS A 74 0.51 15.08 5.73
CA LYS A 74 0.91 15.87 4.55
C LYS A 74 2.13 16.75 4.83
N LYS A 75 2.15 17.42 5.99
CA LYS A 75 3.26 18.28 6.41
C LYS A 75 4.53 17.46 6.71
N MET A 76 4.41 16.32 7.39
CA MET A 76 5.54 15.45 7.74
C MET A 76 6.25 14.89 6.51
N PHE A 77 5.48 14.43 5.52
CA PHE A 77 6.03 13.86 4.29
C PHE A 77 6.26 14.89 3.18
N ASN A 78 5.92 16.17 3.42
CA ASN A 78 5.97 17.25 2.43
C ASN A 78 5.25 16.88 1.11
N ILE A 79 4.02 16.37 1.21
CA ILE A 79 3.22 15.90 0.07
C ILE A 79 1.98 16.76 -0.17
N ASN A 80 1.59 16.87 -1.44
CA ASN A 80 0.47 17.72 -1.86
C ASN A 80 -0.91 17.08 -1.63
N ARG A 81 -0.99 15.74 -1.61
CA ARG A 81 -2.26 14.99 -1.54
C ARG A 81 -2.15 13.84 -0.57
N ALA A 82 -3.15 13.72 0.30
CA ALA A 82 -3.43 12.57 1.16
C ALA A 82 -4.91 12.61 1.55
N GLY A 83 -5.47 11.47 1.94
CA GLY A 83 -6.86 11.35 2.41
C GLY A 83 -6.98 10.20 3.40
N HIS A 84 -8.14 10.06 4.05
CA HIS A 84 -8.45 8.97 4.97
C HIS A 84 -9.62 8.13 4.44
N GLY A 85 -9.62 6.82 4.75
CA GLY A 85 -10.63 5.87 4.27
C GLY A 85 -11.97 5.90 5.04
N GLY A 86 -12.05 6.65 6.13
CA GLY A 86 -13.27 6.84 6.92
C GLY A 86 -13.01 7.84 8.04
N THR A 87 -14.05 8.57 8.47
CA THR A 87 -13.91 9.54 9.57
C THR A 87 -14.04 8.82 10.89
N LEU A 88 -13.02 8.94 11.74
CA LEU A 88 -13.14 8.63 13.16
C LEU A 88 -13.46 9.90 13.93
N GLU A 89 -14.54 9.84 14.72
CA GLU A 89 -14.98 10.97 15.54
C GLU A 89 -13.91 11.35 16.58
N PRO A 90 -13.67 12.64 16.81
CA PRO A 90 -12.86 13.09 17.93
C PRO A 90 -13.49 12.64 19.24
N LYS A 91 -12.77 11.83 20.02
CA LYS A 91 -13.12 11.62 21.42
C LYS A 91 -12.50 12.74 22.25
N SER A 92 -13.32 13.41 23.05
CA SER A 92 -12.84 14.22 24.18
C SER A 92 -12.28 13.30 25.25
N PHE A 93 -11.16 13.68 25.84
CA PHE A 93 -10.61 13.03 27.03
C PHE A 93 -11.40 13.42 28.28
#